data_AF-A0A9R0XMS1-F1
#
_entry.id   AF-A0A9R0XMS1-F1
#
_cell.length_a   1.000
_cell.length_b   1.000
_cell.length_c   1.000
_cell.angle_alpha   90.00
_cell.angle_beta   90.00
_cell.angle_gamma   90.00
#
_symmetry.space_group_name_H-M   'P 1'
#
loop_
_entity.id
_entity.type
_entity.pdbx_description
1 polymer ?
#
loop_
_entity_poly.entity_id
_entity_poly.type
_entity_poly.pdbx_seq_one_letter_code
_entity_poly.pdbx_strand_id
1 'polypeptide(L)'
;MCQFCRKTLNTTLYANSLIGVGVASSLYHTSRGEIRKYMRWADYTMIATTTLCLTRALRDEHPRLLMAASTLLLPFQPLMVTALHTGMMEVSFAKRASTEPELKTAHNLHRMSSLLGGALFIADDVFPQTPYIHAAWHLAAALGVCTCNKLLE
;
A
#
# COMPACT_ATOMS: atom_id res chain seq x y z
N MET A 1 -17.55 2.32 -22.19
CA MET A 1 -16.43 2.06 -23.13
C MET A 1 -15.23 1.66 -22.28
N CYS A 2 -14.88 0.37 -22.24
CA CYS A 2 -13.76 -0.12 -21.41
C CYS A 2 -12.44 0.32 -22.05
N GLN A 3 -11.88 1.41 -21.54
CA GLN A 3 -10.51 1.81 -21.86
C GLN A 3 -9.59 0.72 -21.30
N PHE A 4 -8.93 -0.03 -22.19
CA PHE A 4 -7.94 -1.04 -21.81
C PHE A 4 -6.88 -0.36 -20.93
N CYS A 5 -6.87 -0.69 -19.63
CA CYS A 5 -5.81 -0.29 -18.71
C CYS A 5 -4.46 -0.61 -19.38
N ARG A 6 -3.55 0.36 -19.45
CA ARG A 6 -2.21 0.16 -20.02
C ARG A 6 -1.53 -0.96 -19.23
N LYS A 7 -1.52 -2.18 -19.80
CA LYS A 7 -0.88 -3.37 -19.23
C LYS A 7 0.63 -3.22 -19.40
N THR A 8 1.26 -2.46 -18.52
CA THR A 8 2.71 -2.41 -18.41
C THR A 8 3.18 -3.54 -17.49
N LEU A 9 4.46 -3.88 -17.57
CA LEU A 9 5.07 -4.81 -16.62
C LEU A 9 4.90 -4.30 -15.18
N ASN A 10 5.02 -2.98 -14.96
CA ASN A 10 4.92 -2.38 -13.63
C ASN A 10 3.49 -2.48 -13.06
N THR A 11 2.44 -2.24 -13.87
CA THR A 11 1.05 -2.41 -13.41
C THR A 11 0.73 -3.87 -13.11
N THR A 12 1.30 -4.81 -13.88
CA THR A 12 1.19 -6.25 -13.62
C THR A 12 1.88 -6.66 -12.31
N LEU A 13 3.10 -6.17 -12.08
CA LEU A 13 3.83 -6.42 -10.83
C LEU A 13 3.08 -5.86 -9.61
N TYR A 14 2.51 -4.65 -9.72
CA TYR A 14 1.67 -4.09 -8.69
C TYR A 14 0.44 -4.97 -8.40
N ALA A 15 -0.31 -5.38 -9.43
CA ALA A 15 -1.47 -6.25 -9.25
C ALA A 15 -1.10 -7.60 -8.58
N ASN A 16 0.00 -8.23 -9.00
CA ASN A 16 0.48 -9.47 -8.38
C ASN A 16 0.95 -9.26 -6.93
N SER A 17 1.56 -8.11 -6.62
CA SER A 17 1.99 -7.81 -5.25
C SER A 17 0.82 -7.70 -4.27
N LEU A 18 -0.35 -7.21 -4.72
CA LEU A 18 -1.58 -7.19 -3.92
C LEU A 18 -2.08 -8.60 -3.55
N ILE A 19 -1.98 -9.56 -4.46
CA ILE A 19 -2.27 -10.96 -4.16
C ILE A 19 -1.31 -11.46 -3.08
N GLY A 20 -0.03 -11.10 -3.20
CA GLY A 20 1.00 -11.40 -2.20
C GLY A 20 0.68 -10.84 -0.82
N VAL A 21 0.16 -9.61 -0.71
CA VAL A 21 -0.33 -9.04 0.56
C VAL A 21 -1.47 -9.88 1.13
N GLY A 22 -2.45 -10.27 0.30
CA GLY A 22 -3.56 -11.12 0.74
C GLY A 22 -3.08 -12.46 1.31
N VAL A 23 -2.09 -13.09 0.65
CA VAL A 23 -1.49 -14.35 1.13
C VAL A 23 -0.72 -14.13 2.44
N ALA A 24 0.16 -13.13 2.50
CA ALA A 24 0.98 -12.85 3.67
C ALA A 24 0.13 -12.47 4.89
N SER A 25 -0.89 -11.62 4.70
CA SER A 25 -1.86 -11.24 5.72
C SER A 25 -2.64 -12.45 6.23
N SER A 26 -3.10 -13.34 5.33
CA SER A 26 -3.80 -14.57 5.72
C SER A 26 -2.91 -15.48 6.57
N LEU A 27 -1.64 -15.65 6.20
CA LEU A 27 -0.67 -16.42 6.99
C LEU A 27 -0.43 -15.77 8.36
N TYR A 28 -0.30 -14.45 8.42
CA TYR A 28 -0.17 -13.72 9.68
C TYR A 28 -1.40 -13.90 10.59
N HIS A 29 -2.60 -13.72 10.08
CA HIS A 29 -3.83 -13.84 10.87
C HIS A 29 -4.12 -15.26 11.34
N THR A 30 -3.68 -16.27 10.60
CA THR A 30 -3.82 -17.69 10.99
C THR A 30 -2.66 -18.19 11.88
N SER A 31 -1.53 -17.49 11.90
CA SER A 31 -0.35 -17.85 12.70
C SER A 31 -0.53 -17.65 14.22
N ARG A 32 0.15 -18.50 15.00
CA ARG A 32 0.16 -18.49 16.48
C ARG A 32 1.56 -18.74 17.03
N GLY A 33 1.84 -18.32 18.27
CA GLY A 33 3.14 -18.53 18.91
C GLY A 33 4.28 -17.77 18.24
N GLU A 34 5.50 -18.31 18.30
CA GLU A 34 6.71 -17.61 17.84
C GLU A 34 6.76 -17.34 16.33
N ILE A 35 6.12 -18.18 15.50
CA ILE A 35 6.09 -17.97 14.03
C ILE A 35 5.34 -16.70 13.64
N ARG A 36 4.45 -16.20 14.52
CA ARG A 36 3.66 -14.98 14.31
C ARG A 36 4.55 -13.75 14.10
N LYS A 37 5.71 -13.69 14.75
CA LYS A 37 6.67 -12.57 14.60
C LYS A 37 7.20 -12.50 13.17
N TYR A 38 7.58 -13.65 12.61
CA TYR A 38 8.07 -13.76 11.24
C TYR A 38 6.96 -13.52 10.22
N MET A 39 5.74 -14.01 10.48
CA MET A 39 4.60 -13.77 9.59
C MET A 39 4.14 -12.31 9.62
N ARG A 40 4.22 -11.62 10.77
CA ARG A 40 3.97 -10.16 10.87
C ARG A 40 5.01 -9.39 10.05
N TRP A 41 6.28 -9.76 10.16
CA TRP A 41 7.34 -9.17 9.35
C TRP A 41 7.12 -9.41 7.85
N ALA A 42 6.69 -10.61 7.45
CA ALA A 42 6.40 -10.94 6.06
C ALA A 42 5.22 -10.11 5.52
N ASP A 43 4.15 -9.95 6.30
CA ASP A 43 3.00 -9.10 5.94
C ASP A 43 3.43 -7.64 5.73
N TYR A 44 4.15 -7.05 6.68
CA TYR A 44 4.67 -5.68 6.55
C TYR A 44 5.62 -5.52 5.36
N THR A 45 6.48 -6.51 5.11
CA THR A 45 7.39 -6.48 3.96
C THR A 45 6.64 -6.57 2.64
N MET A 46 5.54 -7.34 2.56
CA MET A 46 4.71 -7.41 1.36
C MET A 46 3.88 -6.15 1.13
N ILE A 47 3.39 -5.50 2.19
CA ILE A 47 2.75 -4.17 2.10
C ILE A 47 3.74 -3.15 1.55
N ALA A 48 4.97 -3.12 2.09
CA ALA A 48 6.04 -2.24 1.62
C ALA A 48 6.43 -2.51 0.16
N THR A 49 6.51 -3.78 -0.22
CA THR A 49 6.78 -4.19 -1.60
C THR A 49 5.68 -3.71 -2.54
N THR A 50 4.42 -3.85 -2.12
CA THR A 50 3.25 -3.43 -2.92
C THR A 50 3.22 -1.92 -3.12
N THR A 51 3.50 -1.12 -2.08
CA THR A 51 3.57 0.34 -2.21
C THR A 51 4.73 0.81 -3.08
N LEU A 52 5.87 0.10 -3.04
CA LEU A 52 6.98 0.31 -3.97
C LEU A 52 6.57 -0.01 -5.41
N CYS A 53 5.91 -1.15 -5.65
CA CYS A 53 5.40 -1.52 -6.98
C CYS A 53 4.39 -0.51 -7.52
N LEU A 54 3.48 -0.02 -6.67
CA LEU A 54 2.53 1.04 -7.04
C LEU A 54 3.26 2.32 -7.46
N THR A 55 4.23 2.76 -6.66
CA THR A 55 5.03 3.94 -6.96
C THR A 55 5.75 3.81 -8.30
N ARG A 56 6.30 2.61 -8.60
CA ARG A 56 6.91 2.29 -9.89
C ARG A 56 5.91 2.32 -11.05
N ALA A 57 4.68 1.90 -10.82
CA ALA A 57 3.63 1.87 -11.83
C ALA A 57 3.08 3.27 -12.15
N LEU A 58 3.09 4.18 -11.17
CA LEU A 58 2.54 5.52 -11.30
C LEU A 58 3.44 6.53 -12.00
N ARG A 59 4.75 6.32 -12.05
CA ARG A 59 5.72 7.33 -12.50
C ARG A 59 6.89 6.72 -13.25
N ASP A 60 7.22 7.30 -14.40
CA ASP A 60 8.49 7.08 -15.10
C ASP A 60 9.65 7.88 -14.45
N GLU A 61 9.34 8.91 -13.67
CA GLU A 61 10.34 9.88 -13.15
C GLU A 61 11.00 9.53 -11.82
N HIS A 62 10.70 8.37 -11.20
CA HIS A 62 11.39 8.03 -9.96
C HIS A 62 12.87 7.74 -10.22
N PRO A 63 13.80 8.35 -9.45
CA PRO A 63 15.20 8.04 -9.60
C PRO A 63 15.39 6.55 -9.30
N ARG A 64 15.99 5.82 -10.24
CA ARG A 64 16.27 4.38 -10.09
C ARG A 64 16.98 4.07 -8.77
N LEU A 65 17.75 5.02 -8.26
CA LEU A 65 18.40 4.98 -6.96
C LEU A 65 17.42 4.91 -5.79
N LEU A 66 16.33 5.69 -5.79
CA LEU A 66 15.32 5.61 -4.72
C LEU A 66 14.63 4.25 -4.73
N MET A 67 14.30 3.73 -5.91
CA MET A 67 13.70 2.39 -6.02
C MET A 67 14.66 1.30 -5.56
N ALA A 68 15.94 1.38 -5.93
CA ALA A 68 16.96 0.46 -5.48
C ALA A 68 17.18 0.55 -3.96
N ALA A 69 17.31 1.76 -3.42
CA ALA A 69 17.49 2.00 -1.99
C ALA A 69 16.31 1.48 -1.18
N SER A 70 15.08 1.79 -1.58
CA SER A 70 13.87 1.26 -0.96
C SER A 70 13.82 -0.27 -1.01
N THR A 71 14.20 -0.88 -2.13
CA THR A 71 14.25 -2.35 -2.26
C THR A 71 15.26 -2.98 -1.30
N LEU A 72 16.44 -2.35 -1.13
CA LEU A 72 17.46 -2.79 -0.17
C LEU A 72 17.02 -2.62 1.28
N LEU A 73 16.19 -1.62 1.57
CA LEU A 73 15.68 -1.32 2.90
C LEU A 73 14.45 -2.15 3.30
N LEU A 74 13.74 -2.76 2.33
CA LEU A 74 12.55 -3.59 2.58
C LEU A 74 12.70 -4.60 3.75
N PRO A 75 13.76 -5.43 3.81
CA PRO A 75 13.84 -6.43 4.88
C PRO A 75 14.15 -5.84 6.26
N PHE A 76 14.67 -4.62 6.33
CA PHE A 76 15.12 -3.98 7.57
C PHE A 76 14.13 -2.96 8.11
N GLN A 77 13.51 -2.15 7.24
CA GLN A 77 12.62 -1.05 7.61
C GLN A 77 11.39 -0.95 6.69
N PRO A 78 10.54 -2.00 6.63
CA PRO A 78 9.39 -2.05 5.74
C PRO A 78 8.38 -0.91 6.00
N LEU A 79 8.21 -0.50 7.26
CA LEU A 79 7.30 0.58 7.64
C LEU A 79 7.75 1.94 7.09
N MET A 80 9.05 2.24 7.16
CA MET A 80 9.60 3.48 6.60
C MET A 80 9.44 3.52 5.08
N VAL A 81 9.73 2.40 4.41
CA VAL A 81 9.56 2.26 2.95
C VAL A 81 8.08 2.49 2.58
N THR A 82 7.16 1.86 3.31
CA THR A 82 5.71 2.03 3.11
C THR A 82 5.30 3.49 3.28
N ALA A 83 5.71 4.14 4.38
CA ALA A 83 5.34 5.52 4.66
C ALA A 83 5.83 6.49 3.58
N LEU A 84 7.09 6.33 3.14
CA LEU A 84 7.69 7.15 2.08
C LEU A 84 6.94 6.97 0.76
N HIS A 85 6.74 5.73 0.32
CA HIS A 85 6.09 5.44 -0.97
C HIS A 85 4.60 5.80 -0.98
N THR A 86 3.88 5.59 0.12
CA THR A 86 2.50 6.05 0.27
C THR A 86 2.40 7.58 0.23
N GLY A 87 3.29 8.29 0.93
CA GLY A 87 3.31 9.75 0.89
C GLY A 87 3.59 10.30 -0.52
N MET A 88 4.50 9.68 -1.26
CA MET A 88 4.79 10.05 -2.65
C MET A 88 3.60 9.80 -3.59
N MET A 89 2.88 8.70 -3.38
CA MET A 89 1.66 8.40 -4.12
C MET A 89 0.56 9.42 -3.79
N GLU A 90 0.35 9.77 -2.53
CA GLU A 90 -0.64 10.77 -2.10
C GLU A 90 -0.36 12.14 -2.70
N VAL A 91 0.90 12.59 -2.74
CA VAL A 91 1.28 13.85 -3.42
C VAL A 91 0.93 13.79 -4.91
N SER A 92 1.15 12.64 -5.55
CA SER A 92 0.82 12.45 -6.96
C SER A 92 -0.70 12.46 -7.19
N PHE A 93 -1.46 11.83 -6.30
CA PHE A 93 -2.91 11.83 -6.32
C PHE A 93 -3.45 13.25 -6.15
N ALA A 94 -3.02 13.96 -5.12
CA ALA A 94 -3.44 15.34 -4.84
C ALA A 94 -3.13 16.28 -6.02
N LYS A 95 -1.94 16.14 -6.64
CA LYS A 95 -1.58 16.91 -7.83
C LYS A 95 -2.56 16.65 -8.98
N ARG A 96 -2.84 15.39 -9.32
CA ARG A 96 -3.79 15.05 -10.39
C ARG A 96 -5.22 15.46 -10.05
N ALA A 97 -5.69 15.25 -8.83
CA ALA A 97 -7.03 15.65 -8.39
C ALA A 97 -7.25 17.18 -8.38
N SER A 98 -6.17 17.97 -8.29
CA SER A 98 -6.24 19.42 -8.44
C SER A 98 -6.53 19.88 -9.87
N THR A 99 -6.10 19.10 -10.87
CA THR A 99 -6.27 19.40 -12.30
C THR A 99 -7.42 18.63 -12.94
N GLU A 100 -7.74 17.44 -12.44
CA GLU A 100 -8.74 16.51 -12.97
C GLU A 100 -9.92 16.40 -11.97
N PRO A 101 -11.07 17.09 -12.21
CA PRO A 101 -12.19 17.10 -11.27
C PRO A 101 -12.79 15.72 -10.99
N GLU A 102 -12.70 14.80 -11.96
CA GLU A 102 -13.18 13.42 -11.86
C GLU A 102 -12.43 12.59 -10.82
N LEU A 103 -11.21 12.98 -10.47
CA LEU A 103 -10.39 12.30 -9.46
C LEU A 103 -10.65 12.77 -8.03
N LYS A 104 -11.38 13.88 -7.83
CA LYS A 104 -11.58 14.48 -6.48
C LYS A 104 -12.29 13.53 -5.52
N THR A 105 -13.34 12.86 -5.97
CA THR A 105 -14.07 11.90 -5.11
C THR A 105 -13.18 10.71 -4.75
N ALA A 106 -12.43 10.19 -5.72
CA ALA A 106 -11.48 9.10 -5.50
C ALA A 106 -10.36 9.52 -4.54
N HIS A 107 -9.83 10.74 -4.67
CA HIS A 107 -8.82 11.30 -3.78
C HIS A 107 -9.33 11.52 -2.36
N ASN A 108 -10.54 12.05 -2.20
CA ASN A 108 -11.15 12.22 -0.87
C ASN A 108 -11.34 10.87 -0.18
N LEU A 109 -11.86 9.87 -0.89
CA LEU A 109 -12.02 8.52 -0.34
C LEU A 109 -10.66 7.89 -0.01
N HIS A 110 -9.67 8.05 -0.88
CA HIS A 110 -8.29 7.62 -0.63
C HIS A 110 -7.76 8.22 0.67
N ARG A 111 -7.80 9.55 0.78
CA ARG A 111 -7.29 10.30 1.92
C ARG A 111 -7.97 9.89 3.22
N MET A 112 -9.30 9.79 3.24
CA MET A 112 -10.04 9.35 4.42
C MET A 112 -9.68 7.92 4.82
N SER A 113 -9.57 7.03 3.84
CA SER A 113 -9.18 5.63 4.05
C SER A 113 -7.75 5.51 4.57
N SER A 114 -6.82 6.31 4.04
CA SER A 114 -5.42 6.37 4.46
C SER A 114 -5.24 6.96 5.85
N LEU A 115 -6.02 8.00 6.21
CA LEU A 115 -6.03 8.56 7.57
C LEU A 115 -6.58 7.55 8.59
N LEU A 116 -7.71 6.91 8.26
CA LEU A 116 -8.29 5.87 9.09
C LEU A 116 -7.33 4.69 9.23
N GLY A 117 -6.74 4.25 8.13
CA GLY A 117 -5.76 3.18 8.11
C GLY A 117 -4.53 3.51 8.95
N GLY A 118 -3.99 4.73 8.85
CA GLY A 118 -2.87 5.18 9.67
C GLY A 118 -3.22 5.22 11.17
N ALA A 119 -4.42 5.68 11.52
CA ALA A 119 -4.89 5.66 12.91
C ALA A 119 -5.02 4.23 13.45
N LEU A 120 -5.59 3.32 12.66
CA LEU A 120 -5.72 1.90 13.03
C LEU A 120 -4.36 1.19 13.13
N PHE A 121 -3.39 1.56 12.27
CA PHE A 121 -2.03 1.06 12.36
C PHE A 121 -1.36 1.45 13.68
N ILE A 122 -1.45 2.74 14.05
CA ILE A 122 -0.92 3.22 15.33
C ILE A 122 -1.64 2.52 16.50
N ALA A 123 -2.97 2.37 16.41
CA ALA A 123 -3.74 1.67 17.43
C ALA A 123 -3.35 0.18 17.56
N ASP A 124 -2.99 -0.51 16.47
CA ASP A 124 -2.51 -1.90 16.49
C ASP A 124 -1.18 -2.02 17.25
N ASP A 125 -0.32 -1.01 17.15
CA ASP A 125 0.97 -0.99 17.84
C ASP A 125 0.83 -0.63 19.34
N VAL A 126 -0.04 0.32 19.67
CA VAL A 126 -0.31 0.73 21.06
C VAL A 126 -1.13 -0.34 21.81
N PHE A 127 -2.07 -1.01 21.13
CA PHE A 127 -2.99 -1.98 21.73
C PHE A 127 -2.93 -3.35 21.03
N PRO A 128 -1.78 -4.03 21.01
CA PRO A 128 -1.55 -5.25 20.21
C PRO A 128 -2.39 -6.46 20.66
N GLN A 129 -3.00 -6.39 21.84
CA GLN A 129 -3.88 -7.44 22.38
C GLN A 129 -5.34 -7.26 21.97
N THR A 130 -5.71 -6.09 21.43
CA THR A 130 -7.09 -5.84 21.02
C THR A 130 -7.36 -6.59 19.71
N PRO A 131 -8.33 -7.51 19.68
CA PRO A 131 -8.61 -8.28 18.49
C PRO A 131 -9.12 -7.37 17.36
N TYR A 132 -8.86 -7.78 16.12
CA TYR A 132 -9.39 -7.19 14.89
C TYR A 132 -8.89 -5.79 14.50
N ILE A 133 -8.13 -5.04 15.32
CA ILE A 133 -7.59 -3.72 14.90
C ILE A 133 -6.78 -3.85 13.61
N HIS A 134 -5.85 -4.81 13.56
CA HIS A 134 -5.06 -5.10 12.37
C HIS A 134 -5.90 -5.44 11.14
N ALA A 135 -7.00 -6.19 11.32
CA ALA A 135 -7.89 -6.56 10.22
C ALA A 135 -8.70 -5.34 9.73
N ALA A 136 -9.15 -4.49 10.65
CA ALA A 136 -9.79 -3.22 10.32
C ALA A 136 -8.83 -2.29 9.58
N TRP A 137 -7.56 -2.27 9.95
CA TRP A 137 -6.52 -1.54 9.23
C TRP A 137 -6.38 -2.03 7.79
N HIS A 138 -6.29 -3.36 7.56
CA HIS A 138 -6.29 -3.93 6.20
C HIS A 138 -7.54 -3.55 5.41
N LEU A 139 -8.72 -3.52 6.03
CA LEU A 139 -9.96 -3.11 5.37
C LEU A 139 -9.92 -1.65 4.93
N ALA A 140 -9.50 -0.74 5.81
CA ALA A 140 -9.33 0.67 5.47
C ALA A 140 -8.29 0.85 4.36
N ALA A 141 -7.16 0.15 4.44
CA ALA A 141 -6.13 0.18 3.42
C ALA A 141 -6.65 -0.35 2.06
N ALA A 142 -7.45 -1.42 2.05
CA ALA A 142 -8.04 -1.98 0.84
C ALA A 142 -8.97 -0.97 0.13
N LEU A 143 -9.80 -0.24 0.89
CA LEU A 143 -10.63 0.84 0.33
C LEU A 143 -9.77 1.94 -0.31
N GLY A 144 -8.68 2.35 0.36
CA GLY A 144 -7.70 3.28 -0.21
C GLY A 144 -7.07 2.75 -1.49
N VAL A 145 -6.63 1.50 -1.51
CA VAL A 145 -6.02 0.83 -2.67
C VAL A 145 -6.96 0.75 -3.87
N CYS A 146 -8.26 0.50 -3.66
CA CYS A 146 -9.25 0.48 -4.74
C CYS A 146 -9.30 1.80 -5.53
N THR A 147 -9.04 2.94 -4.87
CA THR A 147 -8.99 4.25 -5.52
C THR A 147 -7.70 4.46 -6.33
N CYS A 148 -6.60 3.77 -6.01
CA CYS A 148 -5.33 3.90 -6.71
C CYS A 148 -5.41 3.42 -8.17
N ASN A 149 -6.36 2.54 -8.51
CA ASN A 149 -6.57 2.12 -9.89
C ASN A 149 -6.93 3.30 -10.81
N LYS A 150 -7.62 4.33 -10.27
CA LYS A 150 -7.92 5.58 -11.00
C LYS A 150 -6.68 6.39 -11.35
N LEU A 151 -5.58 6.19 -10.62
CA LEU A 151 -4.30 6.80 -10.96
C LEU A 151 -3.52 6.04 -12.04
N LEU A 152 -3.89 4.79 -12.32
CA LEU A 152 -3.24 3.94 -13.33
C LEU A 152 -3.97 3.96 -14.69
N GLU A 153 -5.17 4.55 -14.73
CA GLU A 153 -5.90 4.92 -15.96
C GLU A 153 -5.24 6.16 -16.61
#